data_AF-A0A0K6IU74-F1
#
_entry.id   AF-A0A0K6IU74-F1
#
_cell.length_a   1.000
_cell.length_b   1.000
_cell.length_c   1.000
_cell.angle_alpha   90.00
_cell.angle_beta   90.00
_cell.angle_gamma   90.00
#
_symmetry.space_group_name_H-M   'P 1'
#
loop_
_entity.id
_entity.type
_entity.pdbx_description
1 polymer ?
#
loop_
_entity_poly.entity_id
_entity_poly.type
_entity_poly.pdbx_seq_one_letter_code
_entity_poly.pdbx_strand_id
1 'polypeptide(L)'
;MTAVRILGLDPGLRITGFGVIERHGTRFAYVASGCIRSGEGTLPERLATLFRGVDELIATYRPTEAAVEKVFVNLNPQSTLLLGQARGAVLCAALLGGTAVHEYTALQVKQAVVGYGKADKVQVQEMVTRLLGLDATPGPDAADALACAICHAHQSTHPYAAQAVRRRGGRLLVPPPSRR
;
A
#
# COMPACT_ATOMS: atom_id res chain seq x y z
N MET A 1 4.21 -8.16 23.55
CA MET A 1 3.40 -8.29 22.31
C MET A 1 4.30 -7.90 21.15
N THR A 2 4.40 -8.72 20.11
CA THR A 2 5.22 -8.42 18.93
C THR A 2 4.51 -7.37 18.09
N ALA A 3 5.19 -6.25 17.83
CA ALA A 3 4.69 -5.22 16.93
C ALA A 3 4.62 -5.76 15.50
N VAL A 4 3.54 -5.46 14.77
CA VAL A 4 3.43 -5.80 13.35
C VAL A 4 3.79 -4.56 12.55
N ARG A 5 4.78 -4.67 11.66
CA ARG A 5 5.23 -3.56 10.82
C ARG A 5 4.63 -3.66 9.43
N ILE A 6 3.94 -2.59 9.03
CA ILE A 6 3.11 -2.54 7.84
C ILE A 6 3.65 -1.45 6.91
N LEU A 7 3.86 -1.80 5.64
CA LEU A 7 4.25 -0.89 4.57
C LEU A 7 3.05 -0.55 3.69
N GLY A 8 2.57 0.68 3.73
CA GLY A 8 1.63 1.24 2.77
C GLY A 8 2.32 1.72 1.50
N LEU A 9 1.73 1.46 0.34
CA LEU A 9 2.22 1.85 -0.98
C LEU A 9 1.09 2.45 -1.82
N ASP A 10 1.35 3.62 -2.39
CA ASP A 10 0.50 4.28 -3.39
C ASP A 10 1.24 4.34 -4.73
N PRO A 11 1.04 3.36 -5.63
CA PRO A 11 1.83 3.23 -6.84
C PRO A 11 1.48 4.30 -7.88
N GLY A 12 2.51 4.97 -8.37
CA GLY A 12 2.40 5.87 -9.51
C GLY A 12 3.69 5.84 -10.33
N LEU A 13 3.55 5.99 -11.66
CA LEU A 13 4.70 5.85 -12.56
C LEU A 13 5.76 6.93 -12.29
N ARG A 14 5.38 8.19 -12.04
CA ARG A 14 6.32 9.29 -11.73
C ARG A 14 6.73 9.31 -10.25
N ILE A 15 5.75 9.11 -9.39
CA ILE A 15 5.88 9.20 -7.93
C ILE A 15 5.11 8.01 -7.38
N THR A 16 5.76 7.22 -6.53
CA THR A 16 5.13 6.19 -5.72
C THR A 16 5.27 6.59 -4.26
N GLY A 17 4.16 6.83 -3.58
CA GLY A 17 4.14 7.13 -2.15
C GLY A 17 4.42 5.88 -1.31
N PHE A 18 5.10 6.05 -0.18
CA PHE A 18 5.25 4.99 0.82
C PHE A 18 5.02 5.52 2.23
N GLY A 19 4.55 4.64 3.10
CA GLY A 19 4.40 4.89 4.52
C GLY A 19 4.63 3.61 5.32
N VAL A 20 5.40 3.67 6.39
CA VAL A 20 5.68 2.55 7.30
C VAL A 20 5.11 2.89 8.66
N ILE A 21 4.30 1.98 9.19
CA ILE A 21 3.74 2.09 10.53
C ILE A 21 3.99 0.79 11.31
N GLU A 22 3.96 0.89 12.63
CA GLU A 22 3.87 -0.25 13.52
C GLU A 22 2.53 -0.30 14.23
N ARG A 23 1.94 -1.49 14.27
CA ARG A 23 0.76 -1.77 15.06
C ARG A 23 1.13 -2.43 16.39
N HIS A 24 0.75 -1.77 17.47
CA HIS A 24 0.88 -2.22 18.85
C HIS A 24 -0.51 -2.42 19.46
N GLY A 25 -1.12 -3.58 19.22
CA GLY A 25 -2.52 -3.83 19.58
C GLY A 25 -3.46 -2.89 18.80
N THR A 26 -4.13 -1.97 19.50
CA THR A 26 -5.02 -0.96 18.90
C THR A 26 -4.33 0.37 18.59
N ARG A 27 -3.06 0.54 18.98
CA ARG A 27 -2.29 1.76 18.73
C ARG A 27 -1.43 1.63 17.48
N PHE A 28 -1.24 2.73 16.78
CA PHE A 28 -0.34 2.84 15.65
C PHE A 28 0.81 3.77 15.99
N ALA A 29 2.01 3.43 15.53
CA ALA A 29 3.19 4.26 15.64
C ALA A 29 3.74 4.53 14.24
N TYR A 30 4.06 5.79 13.95
CA TYR A 30 4.75 6.17 12.73
C TYR A 30 6.20 5.67 12.75
N VAL A 31 6.68 5.18 11.60
CA VAL A 31 8.10 4.79 11.42
C VAL A 31 8.76 5.68 10.38
N ALA A 32 8.19 5.75 9.18
CA ALA A 32 8.74 6.53 8.07
C ALA A 32 7.68 6.78 7.00
N SER A 33 7.84 7.81 6.18
CA SER A 33 7.07 8.00 4.97
C SER A 33 7.85 8.84 3.97
N GLY A 34 7.42 8.81 2.72
CA GLY A 34 8.07 9.55 1.66
C GLY A 34 7.58 9.12 0.29
N CYS A 35 8.42 9.34 -0.72
CA CYS A 35 8.08 9.04 -2.10
C CYS A 35 9.30 8.51 -2.86
N ILE A 36 9.10 7.47 -3.65
CA ILE A 36 10.05 7.03 -4.67
C ILE A 36 9.76 7.82 -5.94
N ARG A 37 10.73 8.63 -6.38
CA ARG A 37 10.64 9.40 -7.64
C ARG A 37 11.37 8.62 -8.72
N SER A 38 10.65 8.15 -9.73
CA SER A 38 11.27 7.38 -10.82
C SER A 38 12.11 8.23 -11.77
N GLY A 39 11.98 9.56 -11.68
CA GLY A 39 12.75 10.51 -12.48
C GLY A 39 12.37 10.49 -13.96
N GLU A 40 13.36 10.84 -14.78
CA GLU A 40 13.30 10.82 -16.24
C GLU A 40 13.87 9.50 -16.80
N GLY A 41 13.82 9.35 -18.13
CA GLY A 41 14.29 8.14 -18.82
C GLY A 41 13.17 7.30 -19.43
N THR A 42 13.56 6.16 -19.99
CA THR A 42 12.64 5.22 -20.64
C THR A 42 11.71 4.57 -19.62
N LEU A 43 10.58 4.05 -20.09
CA LEU A 43 9.62 3.36 -19.22
C LEU A 43 10.24 2.18 -18.46
N PRO A 44 11.03 1.26 -19.07
CA PRO A 44 11.68 0.17 -18.35
C PRO A 44 12.63 0.65 -17.24
N GLU A 45 13.43 1.70 -17.49
CA GLU A 45 14.34 2.26 -16.48
C GLU A 45 13.56 2.81 -15.27
N ARG A 46 12.47 3.52 -15.54
CA ARG A 46 11.61 4.09 -14.50
C ARG A 46 10.92 3.00 -13.68
N LEU A 47 10.47 1.92 -14.32
CA LEU A 47 9.92 0.74 -13.63
C LEU A 47 10.99 0.06 -12.76
N ALA A 48 12.22 -0.06 -13.25
CA ALA A 48 13.33 -0.61 -12.47
C ALA A 48 13.67 0.26 -11.25
N THR A 49 13.62 1.59 -11.37
CA THR A 49 13.78 2.51 -10.23
C THR A 49 12.69 2.29 -9.18
N LEU A 50 11.42 2.15 -9.59
CA LEU A 50 10.33 1.86 -8.65
C LEU A 50 10.54 0.51 -7.94
N PHE A 51 10.91 -0.53 -8.68
CA PHE A 51 11.18 -1.86 -8.13
C PHE A 51 12.29 -1.79 -7.06
N ARG A 52 13.44 -1.20 -7.40
CA ARG A 52 14.59 -1.09 -6.49
C ARG A 52 14.27 -0.24 -5.26
N GLY A 53 13.53 0.85 -5.45
CA GLY A 53 13.11 1.69 -4.33
C GLY A 53 12.24 0.91 -3.33
N VAL A 54 11.30 0.10 -3.80
CA VAL A 54 10.48 -0.75 -2.91
C VAL A 54 11.31 -1.84 -2.24
N ASP A 55 12.23 -2.48 -2.97
CA ASP A 55 13.17 -3.46 -2.42
C ASP A 55 14.03 -2.86 -1.30
N GLU A 56 14.54 -1.64 -1.50
CA GLU A 56 15.31 -0.90 -0.49
C GLU A 56 14.47 -0.57 0.75
N LEU A 57 13.21 -0.15 0.58
CA LEU A 57 12.29 0.09 1.70
C LEU A 57 12.08 -1.20 2.52
N ILE A 58 11.93 -2.34 1.85
CA ILE A 58 11.71 -3.62 2.53
C ILE A 58 12.98 -4.08 3.26
N ALA A 59 14.15 -3.95 2.63
CA ALA A 59 15.43 -4.26 3.26
C ALA A 59 15.67 -3.38 4.50
N THR A 60 15.36 -2.09 4.41
CA THR A 60 15.58 -1.08 5.46
C THR A 60 14.61 -1.26 6.63
N TYR A 61 13.32 -1.29 6.33
CA TYR A 61 12.28 -1.26 7.35
C TYR A 61 11.78 -2.64 7.74
N ARG A 62 12.06 -3.71 6.97
CA ARG A 62 11.63 -5.09 7.26
C ARG A 62 10.15 -5.21 7.64
N PRO A 63 9.21 -4.66 6.84
CA PRO A 63 7.79 -4.87 7.06
C PRO A 63 7.45 -6.36 6.87
N THR A 64 6.49 -6.86 7.62
CA THR A 64 5.95 -8.23 7.43
C THR A 64 4.73 -8.23 6.51
N GLU A 65 4.05 -7.08 6.42
CA GLU A 65 2.82 -6.89 5.67
C GLU A 65 2.91 -5.61 4.83
N ALA A 66 2.29 -5.60 3.66
CA ALA A 66 2.18 -4.45 2.79
C ALA A 66 0.73 -4.23 2.35
N ALA A 67 0.32 -2.97 2.31
CA ALA A 67 -0.99 -2.51 1.89
C ALA A 67 -0.86 -1.66 0.64
N VAL A 68 -1.54 -2.04 -0.44
CA VAL A 68 -1.44 -1.37 -1.74
C VAL A 68 -2.81 -0.93 -2.20
N GLU A 69 -2.93 0.30 -2.71
CA GLU A 69 -4.19 0.74 -3.29
C GLU A 69 -4.56 -0.05 -4.56
N LYS A 70 -5.83 -0.43 -4.68
CA LYS A 70 -6.45 -0.95 -5.89
C LYS A 70 -6.79 0.21 -6.81
N VAL A 71 -6.12 0.22 -7.96
CA VAL A 71 -6.44 1.13 -9.05
C VAL A 71 -7.59 0.56 -9.86
N PHE A 72 -8.63 1.36 -10.10
CA PHE A 72 -9.67 1.07 -11.08
C PHE A 72 -9.35 1.75 -12.41
N VAL A 73 -9.77 1.11 -13.51
CA VAL A 73 -9.62 1.61 -14.89
C VAL A 73 -10.14 3.04 -15.01
N ASN A 74 -9.28 3.97 -15.43
CA ASN A 74 -9.63 5.36 -15.68
C ASN A 74 -10.20 5.55 -17.09
N LEU A 75 -10.80 6.72 -17.35
CA LEU A 75 -11.32 7.14 -18.66
C LEU A 75 -10.26 7.14 -19.78
N ASN A 76 -8.97 7.31 -19.44
CA ASN A 76 -7.87 7.31 -20.40
C ASN A 76 -7.10 5.96 -20.35
N PRO A 77 -7.22 5.11 -21.39
CA PRO A 77 -6.58 3.79 -21.44
C PRO A 77 -5.04 3.85 -21.37
N GLN A 78 -4.41 4.85 -22.00
CA GLN A 78 -2.96 4.96 -22.03
C GLN A 78 -2.38 5.23 -20.64
N SER A 79 -2.97 6.17 -19.90
CA SER A 79 -2.57 6.46 -18.53
C SER A 79 -2.78 5.26 -17.60
N THR A 80 -3.87 4.52 -17.82
CA THR A 80 -4.19 3.32 -17.04
C THR A 80 -3.18 2.20 -17.31
N LEU A 81 -2.76 2.01 -18.56
CA LEU A 81 -1.75 1.01 -18.90
C LEU A 81 -0.41 1.31 -18.22
N LEU A 82 0.04 2.57 -18.26
CA LEU A 82 1.28 3.01 -17.61
C LEU A 82 1.23 2.83 -16.09
N LEU A 83 0.09 3.18 -15.47
CA LEU A 83 -0.15 2.97 -14.05
C LEU A 83 -0.16 1.48 -13.68
N GLY A 84 -0.78 0.64 -14.51
CA GLY A 84 -0.78 -0.81 -14.35
C GLY A 84 0.63 -1.41 -14.38
N GLN A 85 1.51 -0.91 -15.26
CA GLN A 85 2.91 -1.34 -15.32
C GLN A 85 3.71 -0.92 -14.07
N ALA A 86 3.57 0.34 -13.63
CA ALA A 86 4.21 0.84 -12.40
C ALA A 86 3.75 0.04 -11.18
N ARG A 87 2.45 -0.19 -11.06
CA ARG A 87 1.85 -1.01 -10.01
C ARG A 87 2.37 -2.45 -10.05
N GLY A 88 2.50 -3.05 -11.23
CA GLY A 88 3.10 -4.37 -11.40
C GLY A 88 4.52 -4.45 -10.83
N ALA A 89 5.36 -3.47 -11.15
CA ALA A 89 6.73 -3.39 -10.61
C ALA A 89 6.75 -3.30 -9.07
N VAL A 90 5.89 -2.45 -8.49
CA VAL A 90 5.77 -2.27 -7.03
C VAL A 90 5.30 -3.56 -6.34
N LEU A 91 4.28 -4.23 -6.87
CA LEU A 91 3.76 -5.49 -6.32
C LEU A 91 4.77 -6.62 -6.40
N CYS A 92 5.47 -6.75 -7.52
CA CYS A 92 6.52 -7.75 -7.69
C CYS A 92 7.66 -7.53 -6.70
N ALA A 93 8.12 -6.29 -6.53
CA ALA A 93 9.16 -5.96 -5.54
C ALA A 93 8.72 -6.33 -4.12
N ALA A 94 7.48 -5.98 -3.75
CA ALA A 94 6.96 -6.28 -2.42
C ALA A 94 6.90 -7.78 -2.09
N LEU A 95 6.39 -8.59 -3.04
CA LEU A 95 6.29 -10.04 -2.88
C LEU A 95 7.67 -10.72 -2.89
N LEU A 96 8.58 -10.32 -3.78
CA LEU A 96 9.92 -10.88 -3.84
C LEU A 96 10.77 -10.53 -2.62
N GLY A 97 10.53 -9.36 -2.02
CA GLY A 97 11.11 -8.96 -0.72
C GLY A 97 10.53 -9.71 0.49
N GLY A 98 9.61 -10.65 0.29
CA GLY A 98 9.05 -11.50 1.36
C GLY A 98 7.92 -10.85 2.15
N THR A 99 7.32 -9.77 1.64
CA THR A 99 6.23 -9.06 2.34
C THR A 99 4.87 -9.60 1.88
N ALA A 100 3.96 -9.89 2.81
CA ALA A 100 2.60 -10.29 2.47
C ALA A 100 1.81 -9.08 1.94
N VAL A 101 1.34 -9.13 0.69
CA VAL A 101 0.66 -7.99 0.05
C VAL A 101 -0.85 -8.11 0.13
N HIS A 102 -1.50 -7.03 0.58
CA HIS A 102 -2.94 -6.86 0.68
C HIS A 102 -3.38 -5.63 -0.12
N GLU A 103 -4.54 -5.74 -0.78
CA GLU A 103 -5.00 -4.71 -1.70
C GLU A 103 -6.33 -4.10 -1.28
N TYR A 104 -6.41 -2.76 -1.27
CA TYR A 104 -7.56 -2.01 -0.77
C TYR A 104 -8.09 -1.00 -1.78
N THR A 105 -9.40 -0.90 -1.92
CA THR A 105 -10.02 0.16 -2.73
C THR A 105 -9.92 1.51 -2.02
N ALA A 106 -9.88 2.60 -2.78
CA ALA A 106 -9.96 3.96 -2.25
C ALA A 106 -11.13 4.14 -1.24
N LEU A 107 -12.27 3.49 -1.52
CA LEU A 107 -13.43 3.52 -0.63
C LEU A 107 -13.13 2.88 0.73
N GLN A 108 -12.50 1.69 0.74
CA GLN A 108 -12.10 1.01 1.98
C GLN A 108 -11.07 1.82 2.77
N VAL A 109 -10.11 2.44 2.08
CA VAL A 109 -9.10 3.29 2.70
C VAL A 109 -9.76 4.49 3.39
N LYS A 110 -10.61 5.22 2.66
CA LYS A 110 -11.37 6.35 3.21
C LYS A 110 -12.21 5.93 4.40
N GLN A 111 -13.01 4.88 4.27
CA GLN A 111 -13.85 4.37 5.35
C GLN A 111 -13.06 4.02 6.61
N ALA A 112 -11.90 3.37 6.46
CA ALA A 112 -11.08 2.97 7.59
C ALA A 112 -10.40 4.15 8.30
N VAL A 113 -10.03 5.21 7.57
CA VAL A 113 -9.30 6.35 8.13
C VAL A 113 -10.22 7.43 8.70
N VAL A 114 -11.32 7.76 8.00
CA VAL A 114 -12.21 8.88 8.38
C VAL A 114 -13.55 8.43 8.94
N GLY A 115 -13.88 7.13 8.87
CA GLY A 115 -15.17 6.58 9.30
C GLY A 115 -16.28 6.55 8.23
N TYR A 116 -16.10 7.20 7.08
CA TYR A 116 -17.07 7.16 5.97
C TYR A 116 -16.40 7.27 4.58
N GLY A 117 -17.07 6.78 3.54
CA GLY A 117 -16.44 6.56 2.23
C GLY A 117 -16.29 7.78 1.29
N LYS A 118 -16.97 8.89 1.60
CA LYS A 118 -17.02 10.09 0.74
C LYS A 118 -16.07 11.20 1.19
N ALA A 119 -15.12 10.92 2.08
CA ALA A 119 -14.16 11.93 2.50
C ALA A 119 -13.32 12.46 1.34
N ASP A 120 -13.05 13.76 1.41
CA ASP A 120 -12.10 14.42 0.52
C ASP A 120 -10.66 14.08 0.90
N LYS A 121 -9.70 14.45 0.03
CA LYS A 121 -8.28 14.13 0.25
C LYS A 121 -7.67 14.89 1.43
N VAL A 122 -8.18 16.07 1.76
CA VAL A 122 -7.67 16.89 2.87
C VAL A 122 -8.04 16.24 4.20
N GLN A 123 -9.29 15.78 4.33
CA GLN A 123 -9.77 15.05 5.50
C GLN A 123 -8.98 13.76 5.77
N VAL A 124 -8.60 13.03 4.72
CA VAL A 124 -7.74 11.85 4.86
C VAL A 124 -6.37 12.24 5.40
N GLN A 125 -5.75 13.30 4.87
CA GLN A 125 -4.44 13.78 5.34
C GLN A 125 -4.47 14.22 6.81
N GLU A 126 -5.46 15.01 7.21
CA GLU A 126 -5.63 15.45 8.60
C GLU A 126 -5.81 14.26 9.56
N MET A 127 -6.61 13.27 9.14
CA MET A 127 -6.82 12.07 9.94
C MET A 127 -5.58 11.19 10.03
N VAL A 128 -4.79 11.07 8.97
CA VAL A 128 -3.48 10.38 9.01
C VAL A 128 -2.55 11.05 10.01
N THR A 129 -2.41 12.38 9.95
CA THR A 129 -1.62 13.17 10.90
C THR A 129 -2.06 12.91 12.34
N ARG A 130 -3.37 12.93 12.60
CA ARG A 130 -3.93 12.70 13.94
C ARG A 130 -3.74 11.27 14.44
N LEU A 131 -4.01 10.27 13.60
CA LEU A 131 -3.95 8.85 13.99
C LEU A 131 -2.52 8.39 14.27
N LEU A 132 -1.53 9.00 13.61
CA LEU A 132 -0.12 8.68 13.77
C LEU A 132 0.65 9.66 14.68
N GLY A 133 0.00 10.75 15.12
CA GLY A 133 0.63 11.77 15.97
C GLY A 133 1.80 12.49 15.28
N LEU A 134 1.65 12.82 13.99
CA LEU A 134 2.71 13.50 13.23
C LEU A 134 2.78 14.99 13.57
N ASP A 135 3.99 15.54 13.67
CA ASP A 135 4.22 16.97 13.94
C ASP A 135 3.82 17.88 12.77
N ALA A 136 3.82 17.34 11.54
CA ALA A 136 3.46 18.05 10.33
C ALA A 136 2.67 17.15 9.38
N THR A 137 1.81 17.78 8.57
CA THR A 137 1.03 17.07 7.56
C THR A 137 1.95 16.51 6.46
N PRO A 138 1.90 15.20 6.17
CA PRO A 138 2.70 14.60 5.12
C PRO A 138 2.25 15.08 3.73
N GLY A 139 3.16 15.02 2.76
CA GLY A 139 2.80 15.25 1.35
C GLY A 139 1.73 14.27 0.86
N PRO A 140 0.98 14.60 -0.20
CA PRO A 140 -0.22 13.86 -0.60
C PRO A 140 0.04 12.38 -0.88
N ASP A 141 1.08 12.03 -1.64
CA ASP A 141 1.38 10.64 -1.97
C ASP A 141 1.79 9.83 -0.72
N ALA A 142 2.54 10.46 0.20
CA ALA A 142 2.91 9.85 1.48
C ALA A 142 1.70 9.65 2.39
N ALA A 143 0.76 10.60 2.40
CA ALA A 143 -0.48 10.50 3.17
C ALA A 143 -1.38 9.39 2.64
N ASP A 144 -1.56 9.29 1.32
CA ASP A 144 -2.36 8.24 0.67
C ASP A 144 -1.77 6.84 0.96
N ALA A 145 -0.43 6.71 0.97
CA ALA A 145 0.26 5.49 1.37
C ALA A 145 0.10 5.16 2.87
N LEU A 146 0.26 6.13 3.78
CA LEU A 146 0.04 5.93 5.22
C LEU A 146 -1.42 5.55 5.52
N ALA A 147 -2.38 6.16 4.80
CA ALA A 147 -3.79 5.82 4.89
C ALA A 147 -4.05 4.35 4.50
N CYS A 148 -3.39 3.85 3.46
CA CYS A 148 -3.44 2.43 3.08
C CYS A 148 -2.91 1.52 4.20
N ALA A 149 -1.79 1.87 4.83
CA ALA A 149 -1.23 1.10 5.94
C ALA A 149 -2.18 1.06 7.15
N ILE A 150 -2.78 2.20 7.51
CA ILE A 150 -3.80 2.31 8.57
C ILE A 150 -5.03 1.47 8.24
N CYS A 151 -5.50 1.50 6.99
CA CYS A 151 -6.63 0.69 6.53
C CYS A 151 -6.39 -0.81 6.75
N HIS A 152 -5.18 -1.28 6.42
CA HIS A 152 -4.77 -2.66 6.67
C HIS A 152 -4.72 -2.99 8.17
N ALA A 153 -4.14 -2.10 8.98
CA ALA A 153 -4.01 -2.27 10.42
C ALA A 153 -5.38 -2.38 11.13
N HIS A 154 -6.39 -1.64 10.66
CA HIS A 154 -7.76 -1.76 11.15
C HIS A 154 -8.41 -3.09 10.76
N GLN A 155 -8.26 -3.53 9.50
CA GLN A 155 -8.89 -4.76 9.03
C GLN A 155 -8.24 -6.03 9.60
N SER A 156 -6.93 -6.03 9.86
CA SER A 156 -6.24 -7.13 10.56
C SER A 156 -6.64 -7.27 12.03
N THR A 157 -7.39 -6.31 12.59
CA THR A 157 -7.97 -6.38 13.93
C THR A 157 -9.37 -7.01 13.93
N HIS A 158 -10.03 -7.08 12.76
CA HIS A 158 -11.35 -7.71 12.56
C HIS A 158 -11.28 -8.91 11.61
N PRO A 159 -10.76 -10.08 12.07
CA PRO A 159 -10.54 -11.25 11.22
C PRO A 159 -11.81 -11.89 10.62
N TYR A 160 -13.01 -11.45 11.00
CA TYR A 160 -14.28 -12.06 10.56
C TYR A 160 -14.84 -11.52 9.22
N ALA A 161 -14.27 -10.48 8.61
CA ALA A 161 -14.82 -9.93 7.36
C ALA A 161 -14.20 -10.52 6.07
N ALA A 162 -13.13 -11.31 6.15
CA ALA A 162 -12.35 -11.74 4.97
C ALA A 162 -12.66 -13.17 4.46
N GLN A 163 -13.65 -13.87 5.01
CA GLN A 163 -14.15 -15.13 4.44
C GLN A 163 -15.30 -14.88 3.44
N ALA A 164 -15.01 -14.17 2.37
CA ALA A 164 -15.80 -14.25 1.15
C ALA A 164 -14.87 -14.61 -0.01
N VAL A 165 -14.26 -15.80 0.08
CA VAL A 165 -13.73 -16.50 -1.10
C VAL A 165 -14.94 -16.80 -1.99
N ARG A 166 -15.23 -15.88 -2.91
CA ARG A 166 -16.17 -16.11 -4.00
C ARG A 166 -15.58 -17.21 -4.89
N ARG A 167 -16.05 -18.44 -4.70
CA ARG A 167 -15.90 -19.51 -5.69
C ARG A 167 -16.67 -19.10 -6.95
N ARG A 168 -15.98 -18.81 -8.05
CA ARG A 168 -16.54 -18.86 -9.41
C ARG A 168 -15.78 -19.92 -10.19
N GLY A 169 -16.47 -20.97 -10.61
CA GLY A 169 -15.94 -21.95 -11.57
C GLY A 169 -15.06 -23.09 -11.02
N GLY A 170 -15.15 -23.43 -9.74
CA GLY A 170 -14.70 -24.75 -9.25
C GLY A 170 -13.19 -25.08 -9.31
N ARG A 171 -12.29 -24.09 -9.45
CA ARG A 171 -10.84 -24.32 -9.37
C ARG A 171 -10.23 -23.67 -8.12
N LEU A 172 -9.55 -24.47 -7.30
CA LEU A 172 -8.60 -24.01 -6.30
C LEU A 172 -7.30 -23.63 -7.03
N LEU A 173 -6.89 -22.37 -6.95
CA LEU A 173 -5.51 -21.99 -7.27
C LEU A 173 -4.66 -22.34 -6.05
N VAL A 174 -4.00 -23.49 -6.10
CA VAL A 174 -2.96 -23.87 -5.13
C VAL A 174 -1.67 -23.13 -5.55
N PRO A 175 -1.00 -22.39 -4.65
CA PRO A 175 0.31 -21.80 -4.96
C PRO A 175 1.36 -22.91 -5.15
N PRO A 176 2.34 -22.74 -6.07
CA PRO A 176 3.37 -23.75 -6.30
C PRO A 176 4.23 -23.95 -5.04
N PRO A 177 4.75 -25.17 -4.79
CA PRO A 177 5.56 -25.46 -3.61
C PRO A 177 6.88 -24.68 -3.65
N SER A 178 7.28 -24.16 -2.49
CA SER A 178 8.59 -23.56 -2.28
C SER A 178 9.68 -24.60 -2.55
N ARG A 179 10.58 -24.30 -3.50
CA ARG A 179 11.80 -25.08 -3.68
C ARG A 179 12.75 -24.73 -2.53
N ARG A 180 13.14 -25.76 -1.76
CA ARG A 180 14.30 -25.72 -0.86
C ARG A 180 15.59 -25.66 -1.68
#